data_AF-A0A653YLA0-F1
#
_entry.id   AF-A0A653YLA0-F1
#
_cell.length_a   1.000
_cell.length_b   1.000
_cell.length_c   1.000
_cell.angle_alpha   90.00
_cell.angle_beta   90.00
_cell.angle_gamma   90.00
#
_symmetry.space_group_name_H-M   'P 1'
#
loop_
_entity.id
_entity.type
_entity.pdbx_description
1 polymer ?
#
loop_
_entity_poly.entity_id
_entity_poly.type
_entity_poly.pdbx_seq_one_letter_code
_entity_poly.pdbx_strand_id
1 'polypeptide(L)'
;MAGLHQVEAGHTESGEPERRFYLASIGLAWLSPSQAETSATFKLSALADSILAEMTTAEISQDTVAWFIQAMREYGTDPNRGYDHTDIDSRHLYDRPFAIAFARLYDMADPGVQVMRSDDVVSHPFTDASSLRFRINLPDQVGGDFNPTVGMGQIAQTIVG
;
A
#
# COMPACT_ATOMS: atom_id res chain seq x y z
N MET A 1 -8.85 -9.80 20.05
CA MET A 1 -8.64 -11.11 19.42
C MET A 1 -8.47 -10.84 17.94
N ALA A 2 -7.29 -11.11 17.37
CA ALA A 2 -7.03 -10.91 15.94
C ALA A 2 -6.78 -12.30 15.37
N GLY A 3 -7.78 -12.84 14.66
CA GLY A 3 -7.62 -14.06 13.90
C GLY A 3 -6.91 -13.77 12.57
N LEU A 4 -6.96 -14.73 11.65
CA LEU A 4 -6.50 -14.57 10.28
C LEU A 4 -7.29 -13.45 9.56
N HIS A 5 -6.92 -12.19 9.77
CA HIS A 5 -7.38 -11.07 8.95
C HIS A 5 -6.48 -10.99 7.71
N GLN A 6 -6.50 -12.06 6.92
CA GLN A 6 -5.82 -12.10 5.63
C GLN A 6 -6.83 -11.65 4.57
N VAL A 7 -6.44 -10.62 3.81
CA VAL A 7 -7.21 -10.22 2.64
C VAL A 7 -6.96 -11.26 1.54
N GLU A 8 -8.04 -11.85 1.02
CA GLU A 8 -8.02 -12.86 -0.03
C GLU A 8 -9.01 -12.48 -1.13
N ALA A 9 -8.65 -12.72 -2.39
CA ALA A 9 -9.57 -12.54 -3.51
C ALA A 9 -10.82 -13.44 -3.33
N GLY A 10 -11.98 -12.96 -3.78
CA GLY A 10 -13.23 -13.71 -3.70
C GLY A 10 -14.03 -13.56 -2.41
N HIS A 11 -13.55 -12.80 -1.42
CA HIS A 11 -14.39 -12.34 -0.31
C HIS A 11 -15.20 -11.11 -0.74
N THR A 12 -16.52 -11.19 -0.65
CA THR A 12 -17.44 -10.10 -0.98
C THR A 12 -17.92 -9.39 0.28
N GLU A 13 -17.50 -8.15 0.50
CA GLU A 13 -18.23 -7.24 1.41
C GLU A 13 -19.33 -6.43 0.69
N SER A 14 -19.23 -6.25 -0.64
CA SER A 14 -20.08 -5.32 -1.42
C SER A 14 -20.78 -5.91 -2.66
N GLY A 15 -20.77 -7.23 -2.83
CA GLY A 15 -21.61 -7.95 -3.82
C GLY A 15 -20.96 -8.33 -5.16
N GLU A 16 -19.85 -7.69 -5.56
CA GLU A 16 -19.01 -8.18 -6.66
C GLU A 16 -17.73 -8.82 -6.10
N PRO A 17 -17.38 -10.06 -6.51
CA PRO A 17 -16.16 -10.70 -6.04
C PRO A 17 -14.93 -9.91 -6.44
N GLU A 18 -14.03 -9.63 -5.50
CA GLU A 18 -12.71 -9.09 -5.81
C GLU A 18 -11.95 -10.07 -6.72
N ARG A 19 -11.70 -9.67 -7.98
CA ARG A 19 -11.13 -10.55 -9.01
C ARG A 19 -9.62 -10.48 -9.12
N ARG A 20 -9.01 -9.42 -8.57
CA ARG A 20 -7.57 -9.17 -8.66
C ARG A 20 -7.08 -8.76 -7.28
N PHE A 21 -6.12 -9.52 -6.75
CA PHE A 21 -5.49 -9.23 -5.48
C PHE A 21 -4.00 -9.06 -5.70
N TYR A 22 -3.51 -7.84 -5.48
CA TYR A 22 -2.11 -7.49 -5.63
C TYR A 22 -1.51 -7.06 -4.31
N LEU A 23 -0.24 -7.40 -4.10
CA LEU A 23 0.58 -6.84 -3.03
C LEU A 23 1.61 -5.87 -3.62
N ALA A 24 1.38 -4.57 -3.40
CA ALA A 24 2.35 -3.54 -3.73
C ALA A 24 3.38 -3.39 -2.60
N SER A 25 4.66 -3.46 -2.95
CA SER A 25 5.78 -3.23 -2.05
C SER A 25 6.66 -2.12 -2.60
N ILE A 26 6.68 -0.98 -1.90
CA ILE A 26 7.38 0.23 -2.33
C ILE A 26 8.40 0.60 -1.26
N GLY A 27 9.67 0.65 -1.66
CA GLY A 27 10.78 1.10 -0.83
C GLY A 27 11.05 2.58 -1.08
N LEU A 28 11.09 3.38 -0.01
CA LEU A 28 11.46 4.79 -0.09
C LEU A 28 12.85 4.99 0.52
N ALA A 29 13.70 5.74 -0.18
CA ALA A 29 15.00 6.16 0.31
C ALA A 29 15.00 7.66 0.60
N TRP A 30 15.56 8.02 1.75
CA TRP A 30 15.90 9.41 2.05
C TRP A 30 17.12 9.80 1.24
N LEU A 31 17.07 10.99 0.64
CA LEU A 31 18.20 11.52 -0.10
C LEU A 31 18.82 12.69 0.66
N SER A 32 20.15 12.71 0.70
CA SER A 32 20.87 13.92 1.10
C SER A 32 20.65 15.04 0.07
N PRO A 33 20.83 16.32 0.43
CA PRO A 33 20.62 17.44 -0.48
C PRO A 33 21.36 17.31 -1.81
N SER A 34 22.61 16.82 -1.80
CA SER A 34 23.40 16.61 -3.02
C SER A 34 22.89 15.47 -3.91
N GLN A 35 22.23 14.46 -3.33
CA GLN A 35 21.62 13.36 -4.11
C GLN A 35 20.26 13.76 -4.68
N ALA A 36 19.55 14.69 -4.03
CA ALA A 36 18.26 15.17 -4.49
C ALA A 36 18.37 16.00 -5.78
N GLU A 37 19.51 16.67 -6.01
CA GLU A 37 19.74 17.48 -7.23
C GLU A 37 19.87 16.64 -8.50
N THR A 38 20.24 15.37 -8.40
CA THR A 38 20.53 14.50 -9.55
C THR A 38 19.53 13.36 -9.73
N SER A 39 18.51 13.27 -8.87
CA SER A 39 17.56 12.14 -8.84
C SER A 39 16.14 12.63 -9.06
N ALA A 40 15.28 11.78 -9.63
CA ALA A 40 13.84 12.02 -9.59
C ALA A 40 13.37 11.90 -8.13
N THR A 41 12.99 13.02 -7.52
CA THR A 41 12.56 13.07 -6.13
C THR A 41 11.15 13.59 -6.00
N PHE A 42 10.50 13.24 -4.91
CA PHE A 42 9.19 13.78 -4.54
C PHE A 42 9.12 14.00 -3.03
N LYS A 43 8.18 14.85 -2.60
CA LYS A 43 7.84 15.05 -1.19
C LYS A 43 6.54 14.33 -0.89
N LEU A 44 6.41 13.76 0.31
CA LEU A 44 5.17 13.10 0.74
C LEU A 44 3.99 14.10 0.81
N SER A 45 4.25 15.34 1.21
CA SER A 45 3.27 16.43 1.16
C SER A 45 2.74 16.67 -0.26
N ALA A 46 3.64 16.78 -1.24
CA ALA A 46 3.26 16.94 -2.65
C ALA A 46 2.49 15.74 -3.20
N LEU A 47 2.82 14.52 -2.75
CA LEU A 47 2.05 13.32 -3.09
C LEU A 47 0.62 13.40 -2.52
N ALA A 48 0.47 13.77 -1.25
CA ALA A 48 -0.84 13.96 -0.63
C ALA A 48 -1.65 15.07 -1.33
N ASP A 49 -1.02 16.19 -1.69
CA ASP A 49 -1.64 17.26 -2.47
C ASP A 49 -2.13 16.75 -3.85
N SER A 50 -1.31 15.91 -4.53
CA SER A 50 -1.71 15.31 -5.81
C SER A 50 -2.90 14.36 -5.67
N ILE A 51 -2.95 13.54 -4.60
CA ILE A 51 -4.08 12.64 -4.34
C ILE A 51 -5.35 13.46 -4.09
N LEU A 52 -5.27 14.51 -3.29
CA LEU A 52 -6.41 15.40 -3.02
C LEU A 52 -6.90 16.11 -4.29
N ALA A 53 -5.99 16.53 -5.16
CA ALA A 53 -6.34 17.09 -6.46
C ALA A 53 -7.08 16.07 -7.32
N GLU A 54 -6.58 14.84 -7.42
CA GLU A 54 -7.24 13.76 -8.17
C GLU A 54 -8.60 13.39 -7.59
N MET A 55 -8.75 13.32 -6.26
CA MET A 55 -10.05 13.11 -5.60
C MET A 55 -11.04 14.22 -5.94
N THR A 56 -10.58 15.46 -6.02
CA THR A 56 -11.42 16.61 -6.41
C THR A 56 -11.83 16.50 -7.88
N THR A 57 -10.89 16.18 -8.78
CA THR A 57 -11.15 15.98 -10.20
C THR A 57 -12.10 14.82 -10.46
N ALA A 58 -12.02 13.75 -9.68
CA ALA A 58 -12.91 12.60 -9.74
C ALA A 58 -14.25 12.82 -9.02
N GLU A 59 -14.53 14.04 -8.54
CA GLU A 59 -15.77 14.42 -7.84
C GLU A 59 -16.10 13.51 -6.64
N ILE A 60 -15.06 13.04 -5.93
CA ILE A 60 -15.21 12.23 -4.72
C ILE A 60 -15.90 13.05 -3.62
N SER A 61 -16.76 12.39 -2.83
CA SER A 61 -17.53 13.06 -1.78
C SER A 61 -16.63 13.78 -0.77
N GLN A 62 -17.09 14.94 -0.28
CA GLN A 62 -16.36 15.74 0.70
C GLN A 62 -16.13 14.97 2.02
N ASP A 63 -17.06 14.09 2.39
CA ASP A 63 -16.91 13.22 3.57
C ASP A 63 -15.74 12.25 3.41
N THR A 64 -15.56 11.66 2.21
CA THR A 64 -14.42 10.79 1.91
C THR A 64 -13.10 11.55 1.88
N VAL A 65 -13.10 12.77 1.34
CA VAL A 65 -11.92 13.66 1.35
C VAL A 65 -11.53 14.01 2.79
N ALA A 66 -12.50 14.39 3.64
CA ALA A 66 -12.27 14.68 5.04
C ALA A 66 -11.74 13.46 5.81
N TRP A 67 -12.30 12.28 5.55
CA TRP A 67 -11.82 11.02 6.11
C TRP A 67 -10.36 10.74 5.73
N PHE A 68 -9.98 10.93 4.46
CA PHE A 68 -8.61 10.73 4.01
C PHE A 68 -7.61 11.64 4.74
N ILE A 69 -7.95 12.93 4.90
CA ILE A 69 -7.13 13.90 5.65
C ILE A 69 -6.97 13.46 7.11
N GLN A 70 -8.06 13.02 7.73
CA GLN A 70 -8.04 12.54 9.11
C GLN A 70 -7.19 11.26 9.25
N ALA A 71 -7.31 10.31 8.32
CA ALA A 71 -6.52 9.09 8.32
C ALA A 71 -5.01 9.37 8.21
N MET A 72 -4.61 10.35 7.38
CA MET A 72 -3.20 10.78 7.29
C MET A 72 -2.68 11.31 8.63
N ARG A 73 -3.51 12.07 9.35
CA ARG A 73 -3.18 12.62 10.67
C ARG A 73 -3.00 11.52 11.72
N GLU A 74 -3.86 10.50 11.67
CA GLU A 74 -3.85 9.38 12.63
C GLU A 74 -2.69 8.40 12.39
N TYR A 75 -2.18 8.30 11.16
CA TYR A 75 -1.09 7.37 10.83
C TYR A 75 0.27 7.77 11.46
N GLY A 76 0.39 8.95 12.06
CA GLY A 76 1.63 9.49 12.65
C GLY A 76 1.62 9.65 14.17
N THR A 77 1.10 8.66 14.91
CA THR A 77 0.84 8.70 16.38
C THR A 77 2.07 9.00 17.27
N ASP A 78 2.46 10.26 17.32
CA ASP A 78 2.84 10.95 18.55
C ASP A 78 1.91 12.17 18.69
N PRO A 79 1.03 12.23 19.72
CA PRO A 79 0.06 13.31 19.90
C PRO A 79 0.70 14.71 20.05
N ASN A 80 2.03 14.81 20.24
CA ASN A 80 2.74 16.08 20.32
C ASN A 80 3.52 16.46 19.05
N ARG A 81 3.58 15.58 18.03
CA ARG A 81 4.37 15.79 16.79
C ARG A 81 3.70 15.16 15.55
N GLY A 82 2.37 15.12 15.49
CA GLY A 82 1.65 14.55 14.35
C GLY A 82 1.83 15.35 13.04
N TYR A 83 1.83 14.65 11.92
CA TYR A 83 1.64 15.28 10.60
C TYR A 83 0.21 15.81 10.50
N ASP A 84 0.04 17.09 10.24
CA ASP A 84 -1.26 17.68 9.91
C ASP A 84 -1.17 18.26 8.50
N HIS A 85 -1.88 17.63 7.58
CA HIS A 85 -1.90 18.06 6.19
C HIS A 85 -2.68 19.36 5.99
N THR A 86 -3.38 19.91 6.97
CA THR A 86 -4.03 21.22 6.82
C THR A 86 -3.21 22.37 7.40
N ASP A 87 -2.17 22.06 8.20
CA ASP A 87 -1.26 23.02 8.80
C ASP A 87 0.05 23.13 8.01
N ILE A 88 0.36 24.34 7.53
CA ILE A 88 1.55 24.60 6.71
C ILE A 88 2.85 24.41 7.49
N ASP A 89 2.86 24.77 8.77
CA ASP A 89 4.06 24.66 9.61
C ASP A 89 4.35 23.19 9.93
N SER A 90 3.29 22.41 10.17
CA SER A 90 3.39 20.96 10.28
C SER A 90 3.92 20.33 8.99
N ARG A 91 3.35 20.67 7.82
CA ARG A 91 3.82 20.17 6.51
C ARG A 91 5.31 20.40 6.28
N HIS A 92 5.83 21.58 6.60
CA HIS A 92 7.23 21.93 6.38
C HIS A 92 8.21 21.03 7.15
N LEU A 93 7.83 20.48 8.30
CA LEU A 93 8.67 19.56 9.07
C LEU A 93 8.86 18.19 8.37
N TYR A 94 7.93 17.84 7.48
CA TYR A 94 7.87 16.57 6.74
C TYR A 94 8.25 16.72 5.26
N ASP A 95 8.71 17.89 4.87
CA ASP A 95 8.94 18.32 3.48
C ASP A 95 10.29 17.85 2.92
N ARG A 96 10.67 16.62 3.26
CA ARG A 96 11.95 16.01 2.87
C ARG A 96 11.84 15.33 1.51
N PRO A 97 12.89 15.37 0.68
CA PRO A 97 12.89 14.67 -0.61
C PRO A 97 13.10 13.17 -0.41
N PHE A 98 12.27 12.40 -1.09
CA PHE A 98 12.35 10.95 -1.19
C PHE A 98 12.59 10.54 -2.63
N ALA A 99 13.28 9.41 -2.81
CA ALA A 99 13.29 8.66 -4.05
C ALA A 99 12.72 7.26 -3.82
N ILE A 100 12.17 6.68 -4.88
CA ILE A 100 11.73 5.30 -4.89
C ILE A 100 12.96 4.42 -5.07
N ALA A 101 13.31 3.66 -4.03
CA ALA A 101 14.43 2.73 -4.06
C ALA A 101 14.07 1.45 -4.83
N PHE A 102 12.84 0.97 -4.65
CA PHE A 102 12.26 -0.11 -5.43
C PHE A 102 10.73 0.00 -5.43
N ALA A 103 10.10 -0.56 -6.45
CA ALA A 103 8.66 -0.77 -6.47
C ALA A 103 8.40 -2.14 -7.10
N ARG A 104 7.64 -2.98 -6.41
CA ARG A 104 7.27 -4.33 -6.83
C ARG A 104 5.77 -4.51 -6.63
N LEU A 105 5.09 -5.12 -7.58
CA LEU A 105 3.68 -5.50 -7.48
C LEU A 105 3.59 -7.01 -7.70
N TYR A 106 3.29 -7.74 -6.62
CA TYR A 106 3.06 -9.18 -6.69
C TYR A 106 1.62 -9.46 -7.06
N ASP A 107 1.41 -10.27 -8.09
CA ASP A 107 0.11 -10.90 -8.32
C ASP A 107 -0.04 -12.04 -7.32
N MET A 108 -0.96 -11.87 -6.38
CA MET A 108 -1.19 -12.84 -5.31
C MET A 108 -2.13 -13.96 -5.76
N ALA A 109 -2.68 -13.91 -6.98
CA ALA A 109 -3.42 -15.02 -7.59
C ALA A 109 -2.52 -15.95 -8.42
N ASP A 110 -1.25 -15.58 -8.63
CA ASP A 110 -0.26 -16.42 -9.31
C ASP A 110 -0.11 -17.77 -8.57
N PRO A 111 -0.26 -18.92 -9.25
CA PRO A 111 -0.07 -20.26 -8.65
C PRO A 111 1.30 -20.49 -8.03
N GLY A 112 2.33 -19.73 -8.44
CA GLY A 112 3.65 -19.73 -7.82
C GLY A 112 3.68 -19.05 -6.45
N VAL A 113 2.71 -18.18 -6.13
CA VAL A 113 2.56 -17.54 -4.81
C VAL A 113 1.77 -18.46 -3.88
N GLN A 114 2.49 -19.40 -3.29
CA GLN A 114 1.93 -20.39 -2.36
C GLN A 114 1.85 -19.82 -0.93
N VAL A 115 0.84 -19.01 -0.67
CA VAL A 115 0.50 -18.55 0.68
C VAL A 115 -0.66 -19.36 1.25
N MET A 116 -0.65 -19.58 2.57
CA MET A 116 -1.77 -20.19 3.29
C MET A 116 -3.04 -19.37 3.04
N ARG A 117 -4.13 -20.04 2.66
CA ARG A 117 -5.46 -19.46 2.46
C ARG A 117 -6.43 -19.94 3.54
N SER A 118 -7.54 -19.25 3.64
CA SER A 118 -8.62 -19.60 4.56
C SER A 118 -9.12 -21.04 4.32
N ASP A 119 -9.22 -21.48 3.06
CA ASP A 119 -9.63 -22.84 2.69
C ASP A 119 -8.63 -23.92 3.15
N ASP A 120 -7.33 -23.60 3.18
CA ASP A 120 -6.30 -24.52 3.69
C ASP A 120 -6.46 -24.74 5.21
N VAL A 121 -7.07 -23.80 5.92
CA VAL A 121 -7.29 -23.88 7.37
C VAL A 121 -8.63 -24.52 7.69
N VAL A 122 -9.71 -24.11 7.00
CA VAL A 122 -11.07 -24.62 7.22
C VAL A 122 -11.16 -26.12 6.94
N SER A 123 -10.32 -26.64 6.04
CA SER A 123 -10.19 -28.07 5.80
C SER A 123 -9.65 -28.89 6.98
N HIS A 124 -9.18 -28.23 8.06
CA HIS A 124 -8.66 -28.86 9.28
C HIS A 124 -9.57 -28.60 10.50
N PRO A 125 -10.55 -29.47 10.80
CA PRO A 125 -11.64 -29.19 11.74
C PRO A 125 -11.24 -29.07 13.22
N PHE A 126 -10.00 -29.42 13.57
CA PHE A 126 -9.47 -29.29 14.94
C PHE A 126 -8.46 -28.13 15.07
N THR A 127 -8.38 -27.28 14.06
CA THR A 127 -7.52 -26.09 14.04
C THR A 127 -8.33 -24.86 14.39
N ASP A 128 -7.89 -24.11 15.40
CA ASP A 128 -8.42 -22.77 15.66
C ASP A 128 -7.76 -21.79 14.69
N ALA A 129 -8.48 -21.39 13.64
CA ALA A 129 -8.01 -20.42 12.65
C ALA A 129 -7.58 -19.08 13.27
N SER A 130 -8.16 -18.71 14.42
CA SER A 130 -7.83 -17.46 15.09
C SER A 130 -6.48 -17.48 15.82
N SER A 131 -5.90 -18.66 16.00
CA SER A 131 -4.61 -18.87 16.67
C SER A 131 -3.43 -18.90 15.69
N LEU A 132 -3.68 -18.92 14.39
CA LEU A 132 -2.64 -19.08 13.37
C LEU A 132 -1.83 -17.81 13.18
N ARG A 133 -0.51 -17.98 13.17
CA ARG A 133 0.46 -16.93 12.86
C ARG A 133 1.54 -17.48 11.94
N PHE A 134 1.77 -16.81 10.82
CA PHE A 134 2.83 -17.14 9.88
C PHE A 134 3.49 -15.87 9.35
N ARG A 135 4.63 -16.04 8.68
CA ARG A 135 5.38 -14.99 8.03
C ARG A 135 5.47 -15.31 6.55
N ILE A 136 4.98 -14.40 5.71
CA ILE A 136 5.11 -14.51 4.26
C ILE A 136 6.53 -14.09 3.89
N ASN A 137 7.23 -14.95 3.14
CA ASN A 137 8.52 -14.63 2.53
C ASN A 137 8.34 -14.72 1.02
N LEU A 138 8.17 -13.58 0.37
CA LEU A 138 8.10 -13.53 -1.09
C LEU A 138 9.53 -13.44 -1.66
N PRO A 139 9.89 -14.30 -2.61
CA PRO A 139 11.17 -14.19 -3.32
C PRO A 139 11.17 -12.95 -4.22
N ASP A 140 12.35 -12.52 -4.67
CA ASP A 140 12.48 -11.43 -5.63
C ASP A 140 11.77 -11.71 -6.96
N GLN A 141 11.54 -13.00 -7.27
CA GLN A 141 10.92 -13.51 -8.47
C GLN A 141 10.12 -14.78 -8.18
N VAL A 142 8.88 -14.83 -8.66
CA VAL A 142 7.96 -15.95 -8.57
C VAL A 142 7.70 -16.46 -9.99
N GLY A 143 7.99 -17.75 -10.23
CA GLY A 143 7.73 -18.37 -11.52
C GLY A 143 8.61 -17.85 -12.68
N GLY A 144 9.71 -17.15 -12.41
CA GLY A 144 10.57 -16.50 -13.40
C GLY A 144 10.45 -14.96 -13.33
N ASP A 145 10.54 -14.29 -14.48
CA ASP A 145 10.65 -12.81 -14.54
C ASP A 145 9.29 -12.06 -14.58
N PHE A 146 8.16 -12.76 -14.44
CA PHE A 146 6.81 -12.17 -14.65
C PHE A 146 6.16 -11.61 -13.38
N ASN A 147 6.52 -12.13 -12.21
CA ASN A 147 5.96 -11.74 -10.93
C ASN A 147 7.12 -11.56 -9.94
N PRO A 148 7.37 -10.36 -9.39
CA PRO A 148 6.52 -9.18 -9.43
C PRO A 148 6.69 -8.33 -10.71
N THR A 149 5.67 -7.53 -11.03
CA THR A 149 5.85 -6.37 -11.91
C THR A 149 6.74 -5.33 -11.21
N VAL A 150 7.78 -4.82 -11.89
CA VAL A 150 8.79 -3.93 -11.28
C VAL A 150 8.71 -2.52 -11.85
N GLY A 151 8.73 -1.53 -10.95
CA GLY A 151 8.78 -0.11 -11.30
C GLY A 151 7.40 0.55 -11.42
N MET A 152 7.30 1.79 -10.93
CA MET A 152 6.02 2.49 -10.79
C MET A 152 5.22 2.64 -12.09
N GLY A 153 5.89 2.87 -13.22
CA GLY A 153 5.21 3.04 -14.51
C GLY A 153 4.49 1.77 -14.96
N GLN A 154 5.16 0.61 -14.87
CA GLN A 154 4.54 -0.68 -15.21
C GLN A 154 3.45 -1.05 -14.18
N ILE A 155 3.69 -0.79 -12.90
CA ILE A 155 2.70 -1.00 -11.84
C ILE A 155 1.42 -0.20 -12.11
N ALA A 156 1.54 1.08 -12.46
CA ALA A 156 0.40 1.94 -12.77
C ALA A 156 -0.39 1.39 -13.97
N GLN A 157 0.28 0.97 -15.04
CA GLN A 157 -0.36 0.34 -16.20
C GLN A 157 -1.10 -0.95 -15.81
N THR A 158 -0.51 -1.79 -14.96
CA THR A 158 -1.15 -3.04 -14.51
C THR A 158 -2.42 -2.80 -13.69
N ILE A 159 -2.42 -1.78 -12.82
CA ILE A 159 -3.54 -1.50 -11.91
C ILE A 159 -4.64 -0.68 -12.59
N VAL A 160 -4.27 0.37 -13.32
CA VAL A 160 -5.21 1.37 -13.85
C VAL A 160 -5.66 1.04 -15.28
N GLY A 161 -4.78 0.41 -16.08
CA GLY A 161 -4.98 0.17 -17.52
C GLY A 161 -4.23 1.16 -18.38
#